data_AF-C4XRL9-F1
#
_entry.id   AF-C4XRL9-F1
#
_cell.length_a   1.000
_cell.length_b   1.000
_cell.length_c   1.000
_cell.angle_alpha   90.00
_cell.angle_beta   90.00
_cell.angle_gamma   90.00
#
_symmetry.space_group_name_H-M   'P 1'
#
loop_
_entity.id
_entity.type
_entity.pdbx_description
1 polymer ?
#
loop_
_entity_poly.entity_id
_entity_poly.type
_entity_poly.pdbx_seq_one_letter_code
_entity_poly.pdbx_strand_id
1 'polypeptide(L)'
;MRLSLKCVQQGVFMSRLIPLVLAVLLLAGCAGKAAQRPELAGAPTVYADVVSPPNPVLVGCFMRSRPSEYTRPNSYRYCLVEKKGKWAVYYDWRDGKSGEEHKGWMAFTIDGDKLISGTEPSSYVVKDGAVWHSYGGRDTLHRMLPD
;
A
#
# COMPACT_ATOMS: atom_id res chain seq x y z
N MET A 1 -54.39 -42.98 -48.93
CA MET A 1 -54.76 -41.57 -48.64
C MET A 1 -54.92 -41.38 -47.13
N ARG A 2 -54.09 -40.49 -46.56
CA ARG A 2 -54.26 -39.59 -45.40
C ARG A 2 -53.05 -39.64 -44.44
N LEU A 3 -52.32 -38.54 -44.47
CA LEU A 3 -51.19 -38.19 -43.61
C LEU A 3 -51.64 -38.01 -42.14
N SER A 4 -50.72 -38.27 -41.21
CA SER A 4 -50.68 -37.57 -39.93
C SER A 4 -49.23 -37.35 -39.50
N LEU A 5 -48.82 -36.08 -39.42
CA LEU A 5 -47.55 -35.58 -38.88
C LEU A 5 -47.57 -35.59 -37.34
N LYS A 6 -46.43 -35.93 -36.71
CA LYS A 6 -45.90 -35.31 -35.47
C LYS A 6 -44.36 -35.34 -35.54
N CYS A 7 -43.68 -34.22 -35.80
CA CYS A 7 -43.18 -33.19 -34.84
C CYS A 7 -42.19 -33.78 -33.81
N VAL A 8 -40.87 -33.71 -34.06
CA VAL A 8 -39.88 -32.77 -33.48
C VAL A 8 -39.72 -32.89 -31.96
N GLN A 9 -38.54 -33.36 -31.52
CA GLN A 9 -37.80 -32.76 -30.40
C GLN A 9 -36.36 -33.30 -30.34
N GLN A 10 -35.43 -32.57 -30.96
CA GLN A 10 -34.00 -32.65 -30.64
C GLN A 10 -33.76 -31.79 -29.39
N GLY A 11 -33.62 -32.44 -28.24
CA GLY A 11 -33.31 -31.80 -26.97
C GLY A 11 -31.79 -31.56 -26.84
N VAL A 12 -31.42 -30.29 -26.94
CA VAL A 12 -30.07 -29.74 -26.85
C VAL A 12 -29.38 -30.14 -25.52
N PHE A 13 -28.45 -31.09 -25.59
CA PHE A 13 -27.56 -31.48 -24.49
C PHE A 13 -26.39 -30.49 -24.38
N MET A 14 -26.66 -29.21 -24.12
CA MET A 14 -25.58 -28.23 -23.97
C MET A 14 -25.96 -27.07 -23.04
N SER A 15 -26.31 -27.39 -21.79
CA SER A 15 -26.69 -26.37 -20.81
C SER A 15 -26.22 -26.71 -19.39
N ARG A 16 -24.93 -27.05 -19.23
CA ARG A 16 -24.29 -27.18 -17.90
C ARG A 16 -22.84 -26.69 -17.82
N LEU A 17 -22.25 -26.17 -18.90
CA LEU A 17 -20.87 -25.66 -18.91
C LEU A 17 -20.76 -24.14 -18.79
N ILE A 18 -21.86 -23.41 -19.02
CA ILE A 18 -21.90 -21.94 -19.03
C ILE A 18 -21.71 -21.31 -17.62
N PRO A 19 -22.28 -21.84 -16.51
CA PRO A 19 -22.15 -21.14 -15.22
C PRO A 19 -20.75 -21.27 -14.59
N LEU A 20 -19.94 -22.25 -15.00
CA LEU A 20 -18.62 -22.48 -14.43
C LEU A 20 -17.56 -21.48 -14.95
N VAL A 21 -17.68 -21.06 -16.20
CA VAL A 21 -16.77 -20.07 -16.83
C VAL A 21 -16.99 -18.68 -16.23
N LEU A 22 -18.22 -18.34 -15.86
CA LEU A 22 -18.56 -17.05 -15.24
C LEU A 22 -18.00 -16.89 -13.82
N ALA A 23 -17.92 -17.98 -13.06
CA ALA A 23 -17.37 -17.98 -11.70
C ALA A 23 -15.85 -17.77 -11.66
N VAL A 24 -15.10 -18.27 -12.66
CA VAL A 24 -13.65 -18.07 -12.78
C VAL A 24 -13.29 -16.63 -13.16
N LEU A 25 -14.13 -15.97 -13.98
CA LEU A 25 -13.93 -14.58 -14.38
C LEU A 25 -14.13 -13.58 -13.23
N LEU A 26 -14.98 -13.90 -12.24
CA LEU A 26 -15.22 -13.05 -11.07
C LEU A 26 -14.07 -13.08 -10.05
N LEU A 27 -13.25 -14.15 -10.03
CA LEU A 27 -12.08 -14.26 -9.16
C LEU A 27 -10.84 -13.54 -9.70
N ALA A 28 -10.83 -13.16 -10.98
CA ALA A 28 -9.72 -12.42 -11.60
C ALA A 28 -9.79 -10.89 -11.38
N GLY A 29 -10.84 -10.38 -10.71
CA GLY A 29 -11.11 -8.94 -10.58
C GLY A 29 -10.37 -8.19 -9.46
N CYS A 30 -9.64 -8.88 -8.58
CA CYS A 30 -8.97 -8.24 -7.42
C CYS A 30 -7.43 -8.19 -7.54
N ALA A 31 -6.87 -8.35 -8.74
CA ALA A 31 -5.48 -7.95 -9.00
C ALA A 31 -5.46 -6.44 -9.26
N GLY A 32 -5.64 -5.67 -8.18
CA GLY A 32 -5.57 -4.21 -8.23
C GLY A 32 -4.30 -3.77 -8.97
N LYS A 33 -4.46 -2.79 -9.87
CA LYS A 33 -3.35 -2.04 -10.45
C LYS A 33 -2.56 -1.39 -9.31
N ALA A 34 -1.63 -2.13 -8.71
CA ALA A 34 -0.58 -1.54 -7.92
C ALA A 34 0.17 -0.62 -8.88
N ALA A 35 0.05 0.70 -8.69
CA ALA A 35 0.89 1.66 -9.38
C ALA A 35 2.32 1.13 -9.30
N GLN A 36 2.93 0.83 -10.45
CA GLN A 36 4.29 0.30 -10.47
C GLN A 36 5.19 1.38 -9.88
N ARG A 37 5.68 1.15 -8.66
CA ARG A 37 6.68 1.98 -7.97
C ARG A 37 8.05 1.38 -8.28
N PRO A 38 8.74 1.82 -9.36
CA PRO A 38 10.02 1.24 -9.77
C PRO A 38 11.08 1.34 -8.66
N GLU A 39 10.99 2.35 -7.80
CA GLU A 39 11.89 2.53 -6.65
C GLU A 39 11.81 1.38 -5.64
N LEU A 40 10.67 0.68 -5.55
CA LEU A 40 10.47 -0.47 -4.67
C LEU A 40 10.82 -1.81 -5.33
N ALA A 41 11.19 -1.81 -6.62
CA ALA A 41 11.57 -3.02 -7.35
C ALA A 41 12.95 -3.53 -6.93
N GLY A 42 13.84 -2.63 -6.50
CA GLY A 42 15.17 -2.97 -6.00
C GLY A 42 15.14 -3.75 -4.68
N ALA A 43 16.26 -4.42 -4.37
CA ALA A 43 16.45 -5.05 -3.08
C ALA A 43 16.69 -3.98 -1.99
N PRO A 44 16.08 -4.11 -0.80
CA PRO A 44 16.42 -3.26 0.34
C PRO A 44 17.89 -3.38 0.71
N THR A 45 18.56 -2.23 0.86
CA THR A 45 19.94 -2.16 1.35
C THR A 45 20.00 -2.16 2.88
N VAL A 46 18.89 -1.78 3.53
CA VAL A 46 18.71 -1.77 4.98
C VAL A 46 17.31 -2.32 5.28
N TYR A 47 17.20 -3.14 6.33
CA TYR A 47 15.93 -3.64 6.86
C TYR A 47 15.60 -2.93 8.17
N ALA A 48 14.32 -2.87 8.50
CA ALA A 48 13.86 -2.31 9.76
C ALA A 48 14.11 -3.28 10.91
N ASP A 49 14.44 -2.73 12.08
CA ASP A 49 14.44 -3.47 13.34
C ASP A 49 13.00 -3.67 13.81
N VAL A 50 12.65 -4.88 14.20
CA VAL A 50 11.27 -5.24 14.59
C VAL A 50 11.25 -5.57 16.07
N VAL A 51 10.73 -4.66 16.88
CA VAL A 51 10.47 -4.89 18.31
C VAL A 51 9.17 -5.67 18.47
N SER A 52 8.14 -5.25 17.75
CA SER A 52 6.85 -5.95 17.65
C SER A 52 6.30 -5.83 16.23
N PRO A 53 5.49 -6.80 15.74
CA PRO A 53 4.99 -6.78 14.36
C PRO A 53 4.25 -5.48 14.02
N PRO A 54 4.37 -4.95 12.79
CA PRO A 54 3.73 -3.68 12.44
C PRO A 54 2.21 -3.81 12.48
N ASN A 55 1.55 -2.75 12.93
CA ASN A 55 0.13 -2.56 12.69
C ASN A 55 -0.11 -2.54 11.17
N PRO A 56 -1.08 -3.32 10.64
CA PRO A 56 -1.38 -3.35 9.21
C PRO A 56 -1.67 -1.97 8.59
N VAL A 57 -2.15 -1.01 9.39
CA VAL A 57 -2.40 0.38 8.94
C VAL A 57 -1.12 1.12 8.59
N LEU A 58 0.04 0.73 9.13
CA LEU A 58 1.33 1.32 8.76
C LEU A 58 1.87 0.78 7.42
N VAL A 59 1.37 -0.38 6.96
CA VAL A 59 1.89 -1.08 5.79
C VAL A 59 1.35 -0.43 4.51
N GLY A 60 2.25 -0.15 3.58
CA GLY A 60 1.94 0.62 2.37
C GLY A 60 2.69 1.93 2.30
N CYS A 61 2.28 2.79 1.37
CA CYS A 61 2.92 4.08 1.09
C CYS A 61 2.07 5.24 1.59
N PHE A 62 2.75 6.20 2.23
CA PHE A 62 2.12 7.33 2.89
C PHE A 62 2.94 8.59 2.67
N MET A 63 2.26 9.72 2.50
CA MET A 63 2.89 11.04 2.43
C MET A 63 2.25 12.08 3.35
N ARG A 64 3.08 12.96 3.89
CA ARG A 64 2.70 14.20 4.58
C ARG A 64 2.87 15.35 3.60
N SER A 65 1.78 15.87 3.06
CA SER A 65 1.70 17.23 2.47
C SER A 65 0.32 17.51 1.86
N ARG A 66 -0.24 18.70 2.17
CA ARG A 66 -0.88 19.56 1.17
C ARG A 66 -0.03 20.85 1.09
N PRO A 67 0.68 21.10 -0.03
CA PRO A 67 1.67 22.17 -0.14
C PRO A 67 1.18 23.59 0.15
N SER A 68 -0.13 23.84 0.12
CA SER A 68 -0.75 25.17 0.24
C SER A 68 -0.68 25.81 1.63
N GLU A 69 -0.31 25.06 2.67
CA GLU A 69 -0.34 25.54 4.06
C GLU A 69 0.99 26.17 4.53
N TYR A 70 2.08 26.08 3.75
CA TYR A 70 3.41 26.53 4.17
C TYR A 70 4.17 27.20 3.02
N THR A 71 4.91 28.28 3.31
CA THR A 71 5.77 28.97 2.31
C THR A 71 6.93 28.08 1.83
N ARG A 72 7.33 27.10 2.63
CA ARG A 72 8.42 26.14 2.38
C ARG A 72 8.08 24.78 3.03
N PRO A 73 7.19 23.96 2.45
CA PRO A 73 6.74 22.74 3.09
C PRO A 73 7.86 21.69 3.11
N ASN A 74 8.14 21.13 4.28
CA ASN A 74 8.87 19.87 4.35
C ASN A 74 7.97 18.76 3.78
N SER A 75 8.53 17.88 2.96
CA SER A 75 7.83 16.68 2.50
C SER A 75 8.37 15.45 3.21
N TYR A 76 7.46 14.56 3.58
CA TYR A 76 7.81 13.27 4.16
C TYR A 76 6.97 12.22 3.48
N ARG A 77 7.60 11.18 2.97
CA ARG A 77 6.94 10.05 2.34
C ARG A 77 7.68 8.78 2.72
N TYR A 78 6.95 7.75 3.11
CA TYR A 78 7.52 6.43 3.33
C TYR A 78 6.69 5.34 2.67
N CYS A 79 7.32 4.20 2.39
CA CYS A 79 6.67 2.95 2.04
C CYS A 79 7.20 1.84 2.95
N LEU A 80 6.35 1.29 3.82
CA LEU A 80 6.67 0.11 4.62
C LEU A 80 6.23 -1.13 3.84
N VAL A 81 7.20 -1.97 3.49
CA VAL A 81 6.98 -3.18 2.68
C VAL A 81 7.65 -4.39 3.29
N GLU A 82 7.02 -5.55 3.09
CA GLU A 82 7.65 -6.83 3.37
C GLU A 82 8.39 -7.33 2.13
N LYS A 83 9.66 -7.73 2.30
CA LYS A 83 10.50 -8.32 1.27
C LYS A 83 11.22 -9.52 1.85
N LYS A 84 10.92 -10.71 1.32
CA LYS A 84 11.55 -11.99 1.74
C LYS A 84 11.42 -12.26 3.25
N GLY A 85 10.25 -11.99 3.84
CA GLY A 85 9.99 -12.21 5.27
C GLY A 85 10.61 -11.18 6.21
N LYS A 86 11.13 -10.06 5.68
CA LYS A 86 11.68 -8.96 6.47
C LYS A 86 11.04 -7.64 6.07
N TRP A 87 10.94 -6.72 7.02
CA TRP A 87 10.37 -5.39 6.79
C TRP A 87 11.44 -4.40 6.34
N ALA A 88 11.10 -3.57 5.38
CA ALA A 88 11.96 -2.50 4.89
C ALA A 88 11.15 -1.23 4.67
N VAL A 89 11.80 -0.08 4.89
CA VAL A 89 11.19 1.23 4.66
C VAL A 89 11.95 1.92 3.55
N TYR A 90 11.24 2.21 2.46
CA TYR A 90 11.71 3.17 1.47
C TYR A 90 11.24 4.55 1.90
N TYR A 91 12.17 5.47 2.09
CA TYR A 91 11.89 6.78 2.66
C TYR A 91 12.34 7.88 1.71
N ASP A 92 11.56 8.95 1.65
CA ASP A 92 11.80 10.15 0.86
C ASP A 92 11.39 11.35 1.71
N TRP A 93 12.36 12.16 2.12
CA TRP A 93 12.10 13.39 2.85
C TRP A 93 12.88 14.54 2.28
N ARG A 94 12.27 15.73 2.37
CA ARG A 94 12.88 16.99 1.96
C ARG A 94 12.62 18.07 3.00
N ASP A 95 13.68 18.76 3.39
CA ASP A 95 13.59 19.99 4.19
C ASP A 95 13.26 21.17 3.27
N GLY A 96 12.14 21.85 3.53
CA GLY A 96 11.69 22.99 2.75
C GLY A 96 12.57 24.24 2.95
N LYS A 97 13.26 24.36 4.09
CA LYS A 97 14.15 25.47 4.44
C LYS A 97 15.53 25.32 3.79
N SER A 98 16.19 24.17 3.95
CA SER A 98 17.54 23.92 3.43
C SER A 98 17.53 23.38 1.99
N GLY A 99 16.45 22.73 1.58
CA GLY A 99 16.38 22.02 0.30
C GLY A 99 17.06 20.64 0.33
N GLU A 100 17.57 20.22 1.49
CA GLU A 100 18.16 18.89 1.68
C GLU A 100 17.11 17.81 1.39
N GLU A 101 17.51 16.81 0.62
CA GLU A 101 16.66 15.68 0.22
C GLU A 101 17.41 14.38 0.47
N HIS A 102 16.69 13.41 1.03
CA HIS A 102 17.19 12.05 1.19
C HIS A 102 16.15 11.08 0.69
N LYS A 103 16.60 10.11 -0.10
CA LYS A 103 15.75 9.14 -0.74
C LYS A 103 16.42 7.77 -0.80
N GLY A 104 15.73 6.73 -0.33
CA GLY A 104 16.23 5.36 -0.40
C GLY A 104 15.73 4.46 0.72
N TRP A 105 16.32 3.28 0.83
CA TRP A 105 16.08 2.37 1.94
C TRP A 105 16.75 2.91 3.20
N MET A 106 15.96 3.09 4.26
CA MET A 106 16.41 3.77 5.47
C MET A 106 16.21 2.89 6.70
N ALA A 107 17.08 3.05 7.69
CA ALA A 107 16.94 2.39 8.98
C ALA A 107 15.72 2.93 9.71
N PHE A 108 14.87 2.02 10.18
CA PHE A 108 13.67 2.32 10.96
C PHE A 108 13.48 1.23 12.02
N THR A 109 12.82 1.58 13.11
CA THR A 109 12.34 0.63 14.12
C THR A 109 10.83 0.54 14.04
N ILE A 110 10.32 -0.69 13.99
CA ILE A 110 8.90 -1.03 14.03
C ILE A 110 8.56 -1.49 15.44
N ASP A 111 7.57 -0.86 16.05
CA ASP A 111 7.02 -1.23 17.34
C ASP A 111 5.49 -1.08 17.33
N GLY A 112 4.82 -2.09 16.77
CA GLY A 112 3.36 -2.20 16.78
C GLY A 112 2.73 -1.06 15.98
N ASP A 113 2.13 -0.12 16.69
CA ASP A 113 1.48 1.06 16.12
C ASP A 113 2.47 2.17 15.76
N LYS A 114 3.78 1.98 15.98
CA LYS A 114 4.81 2.99 15.74
C LYS A 114 5.84 2.54 14.70
N LEU A 115 6.29 3.52 13.91
CA LEU A 115 7.40 3.42 13.00
C LEU A 115 8.35 4.60 13.26
N ILE A 116 9.57 4.33 13.71
CA ILE A 116 10.51 5.35 14.22
C ILE A 116 11.73 5.40 13.31
N SER A 117 12.05 6.58 12.80
CA SER A 117 13.22 6.78 11.93
C SER A 117 14.52 6.63 12.72
N GLY A 118 15.48 5.90 12.16
CA GLY A 118 16.82 5.72 12.74
C GLY A 118 17.81 6.81 12.34
N THR A 119 17.45 7.70 11.41
CA THR A 119 18.38 8.68 10.81
C THR A 119 18.02 10.13 11.09
N GLU A 120 16.74 10.41 11.35
CA GLU A 120 16.25 11.76 11.63
C GLU A 120 15.04 11.65 12.58
N PRO A 121 14.58 12.74 13.23
CA PRO A 121 13.66 12.63 14.36
C PRO A 121 12.18 12.46 13.94
N SER A 122 11.88 11.78 12.83
CA SER A 122 10.51 11.43 12.45
C SER A 122 10.02 10.18 13.14
N SER A 123 8.74 10.19 13.49
CA SER A 123 8.01 9.02 13.95
C SER A 123 6.61 9.03 13.37
N TYR A 124 6.13 7.84 13.01
CA TYR A 124 4.80 7.62 12.49
C TYR A 124 4.03 6.76 13.48
N VAL A 125 2.78 7.10 13.74
CA VAL A 125 1.93 6.41 14.71
C VAL A 125 0.54 6.16 14.15
N VAL A 126 0.00 4.98 14.39
CA VAL A 126 -1.41 4.68 14.13
C VAL A 126 -2.25 5.29 15.23
N LYS A 127 -3.18 6.16 14.86
CA LYS A 127 -4.15 6.76 15.76
C LYS A 127 -5.46 6.96 15.02
N ASP A 128 -6.57 6.54 15.63
CA ASP A 128 -7.92 6.65 15.08
C ASP A 128 -8.03 6.02 13.66
N GLY A 129 -7.37 4.88 13.45
CA GLY A 129 -7.37 4.16 12.18
C GLY A 129 -6.62 4.84 11.03
N ALA A 130 -5.81 5.86 11.33
CA ALA A 130 -4.99 6.56 10.34
C ALA A 130 -3.52 6.65 10.80
N VAL A 131 -2.63 6.87 9.85
CA VAL A 131 -1.22 7.13 10.13
C VAL A 131 -1.01 8.62 10.36
N TRP A 132 -0.27 8.95 11.42
CA TRP A 132 0.08 10.31 11.80
C TRP A 132 1.58 10.43 11.96
N HIS A 133 2.13 11.58 11.61
CA HIS A 133 3.55 11.88 11.70
C HIS A 133 3.84 12.92 12.79
N SER A 134 4.82 12.63 13.64
CA SER A 134 5.46 13.56 14.57
C SER A 134 6.93 13.74 14.19
N TYR A 135 7.44 14.96 14.34
CA TYR A 135 8.84 15.28 14.12
C TYR A 135 9.43 15.90 15.39
N GLY A 136 10.56 15.37 15.87
CA GLY A 136 11.25 15.88 17.06
C GLY A 136 10.54 15.59 18.37
N GLY A 137 9.71 14.55 18.44
CA GLY A 137 8.95 14.21 19.65
C GLY A 137 7.92 15.27 20.06
N ARG A 138 7.49 16.12 19.12
CA ARG A 138 6.49 17.16 19.37
C ARG A 138 5.09 16.55 19.47
N ASP A 139 4.24 17.20 20.26
CA ASP A 139 2.82 16.79 20.42
C ASP A 139 1.99 17.01 19.15
N THR A 140 2.44 17.90 18.26
CA THR A 140 1.77 18.15 17.00
C THR A 140 1.89 16.96 16.06
N LEU A 141 0.76 16.31 15.79
CA LEU A 141 0.63 15.22 14.83
C LEU A 141 0.07 15.74 13.51
N HIS A 142 0.64 15.27 12.41
CA HIS A 142 0.18 15.58 11.07
C HIS A 142 -0.31 14.31 10.39
N ARG A 143 -1.54 14.32 9.90
CA ARG A 143 -2.10 13.16 9.23
C ARG A 143 -1.32 12.84 7.96
N MET A 144 -0.95 11.58 7.80
CA MET A 144 -0.42 11.05 6.56
C MET A 144 -1.57 10.65 5.63
N LEU A 145 -1.39 10.86 4.34
CA LEU A 145 -2.30 10.43 3.30
C LEU A 145 -1.71 9.20 2.61
N PRO A 146 -2.52 8.17 2.27
CA PRO A 146 -2.08 7.12 1.36
C PRO A 146 -1.58 7.73 0.05
N ASP A 147 -0.43 7.27 -0.44
CA ASP A 147 0.19 7.70 -1.69
C ASP A 147 -0.08 6.70 -2.83
#